data_AF-A0A5J5BZG9-F1
#
_entry.id   AF-A0A5J5BZG9-F1
#
_cell.length_a   1.000
_cell.length_b   1.000
_cell.length_c   1.000
_cell.angle_alpha   90.00
_cell.angle_beta   90.00
_cell.angle_gamma   90.00
#
_symmetry.space_group_name_H-M   'P 1'
#
loop_
_entity.id
_entity.type
_entity.pdbx_description
1 polymer ?
#
loop_
_entity_poly.entity_id
_entity_poly.type
_entity_poly.pdbx_seq_one_letter_code
_entity_poly.pdbx_strand_id
1 'polypeptide(L)'
;MFCGMERNTAMLQKLGIEILTSLALEEDATERIGGTAGEALAMLALESRSNCHRILKLKATEKLVNALEVPLLRVNAARILRNLCTYSGGDCFTQLRGVTTAAPTVLKTIMSEENKLQEVMVGLAAQVFKFMTSKESSIIFETDGIQEAELARALVQILKKHQYPSIKIPRIRRFVIELAIWMMRDKETNIQIFKTLGMEDELEQVSETTSELESFDIFSGAVGMSRHSTTIHSLVETAMKLLEDK
;
A
#
# COMPACT_ATOMS: atom_id res chain seq x y z
N MET A 1 6.67 39.28 8.19
CA MET A 1 5.45 38.68 8.81
C MET A 1 5.20 37.26 8.29
N PHE A 2 5.28 37.00 6.97
CA PHE A 2 5.11 35.65 6.37
C PHE A 2 6.03 34.55 6.94
N CYS A 3 7.32 34.83 7.15
CA CYS A 3 8.28 33.85 7.68
C CYS A 3 8.02 33.43 9.15
N GLY A 4 7.28 34.21 9.93
CA GLY A 4 6.87 33.83 11.29
C GLY A 4 5.66 32.90 11.29
N MET A 5 4.75 33.08 10.34
CA MET A 5 3.54 32.28 10.19
C MET A 5 3.85 30.86 9.69
N GLU A 6 4.73 30.74 8.70
CA GLU A 6 5.21 29.43 8.21
C GLU A 6 5.97 28.62 9.28
N ARG A 7 6.76 29.29 10.12
CA ARG A 7 7.45 28.63 11.25
C ARG A 7 6.48 28.10 12.29
N ASN A 8 5.42 28.85 12.59
CA ASN A 8 4.39 28.41 13.53
C ASN A 8 3.59 27.23 12.96
N THR A 9 3.23 27.25 11.67
CA THR A 9 2.57 26.12 10.99
C THR A 9 3.45 24.87 11.04
N ALA A 10 4.74 25.00 10.76
CA ALA A 10 5.68 23.88 10.81
C ALA A 10 5.85 23.29 12.23
N MET A 11 5.84 24.14 13.28
CA MET A 11 5.91 23.69 14.67
C MET A 11 4.64 22.96 15.09
N LEU A 12 3.47 23.50 14.75
CA LEU A 12 2.18 22.88 15.03
C LEU A 12 2.04 21.52 14.33
N GLN A 13 2.45 21.42 13.06
CA GLN A 13 2.47 20.14 12.35
C GLN A 13 3.39 19.11 13.00
N LYS A 14 4.54 19.55 13.55
CA LYS A 14 5.48 18.63 14.21
C LYS A 14 4.83 18.05 15.48
N LEU A 15 4.28 18.92 16.32
CA LEU A 15 3.60 18.53 17.55
C LEU A 15 2.38 17.64 17.25
N GLY A 16 1.61 17.99 16.21
CA GLY A 16 0.49 17.18 15.74
C GLY A 16 0.92 15.77 15.33
N ILE A 17 2.00 15.63 14.55
CA ILE A 17 2.54 14.31 14.15
C ILE A 17 2.99 13.50 15.36
N GLU A 18 3.65 14.12 16.34
CA GLU A 18 4.10 13.43 17.57
C GLU A 18 2.92 12.88 18.37
N ILE A 19 1.90 13.71 18.62
CA ILE A 19 0.68 13.32 19.34
C ILE A 19 -0.06 12.22 18.58
N LEU A 20 -0.30 12.42 17.28
CA LEU A 20 -1.02 11.45 16.46
C LEU A 20 -0.28 10.11 16.35
N THR A 21 1.05 10.13 16.23
CA THR A 21 1.86 8.89 16.20
C THR A 21 1.73 8.13 17.51
N SER A 22 1.66 8.85 18.63
CA SER A 22 1.52 8.22 19.95
C SER A 22 0.13 7.59 20.09
N LEU A 23 -0.92 8.36 19.81
CA LEU A 23 -2.32 7.89 19.89
C LEU A 23 -2.66 6.78 18.88
N ALA A 24 -2.09 6.84 17.67
CA ALA A 24 -2.35 5.84 16.63
C ALA A 24 -1.72 4.47 16.91
N LEU A 25 -0.75 4.41 17.83
CA LEU A 25 0.02 3.21 18.17
C LEU A 25 -0.21 2.77 19.62
N GLU A 26 -1.12 3.42 20.34
CA GLU A 26 -1.48 3.08 21.71
C GLU A 26 -2.57 2.02 21.69
N GLU A 27 -2.26 0.81 22.17
CA GLU A 27 -3.20 -0.32 22.20
C GLU A 27 -4.39 -0.06 23.14
N ASP A 28 -4.17 0.70 24.22
CA ASP A 28 -5.18 1.07 25.21
C ASP A 28 -6.00 2.30 24.81
N ALA A 29 -5.62 2.99 23.73
CA ALA A 29 -6.43 4.09 23.22
C ALA A 29 -7.78 3.53 22.76
N THR A 30 -8.87 4.23 23.09
CA THR A 30 -10.19 3.81 22.61
C THR A 30 -10.16 3.64 21.09
N GLU A 31 -10.81 2.60 20.57
CA GLU A 31 -10.84 2.28 19.13
C GLU A 31 -11.13 3.51 18.27
N ARG A 32 -12.02 4.40 18.74
CA ARG A 32 -12.34 5.65 18.08
C ARG A 32 -11.17 6.63 18.04
N ILE A 33 -10.48 6.86 19.16
CA ILE A 33 -9.38 7.82 19.25
C ILE A 33 -8.16 7.31 18.48
N GLY A 34 -7.74 6.07 18.71
CA GLY A 34 -6.61 5.48 17.99
C GLY A 34 -6.89 5.35 16.50
N GLY A 35 -8.11 4.96 16.13
CA GLY A 35 -8.59 4.91 14.74
C GLY A 35 -8.54 6.27 14.03
N THR A 36 -9.11 7.31 14.64
CA THR A 36 -9.07 8.67 14.08
C THR A 36 -7.66 9.24 14.03
N ALA A 37 -6.84 8.97 15.05
CA ALA A 37 -5.45 9.41 15.07
C ALA A 37 -4.63 8.77 13.92
N GLY A 38 -4.81 7.46 13.70
CA GLY A 38 -4.16 6.74 12.62
C GLY A 38 -4.58 7.22 11.23
N GLU A 39 -5.87 7.52 11.04
CA GLU A 39 -6.38 8.09 9.79
C GLU A 39 -5.81 9.48 9.52
N ALA A 40 -5.83 10.37 10.52
CA ALA A 40 -5.24 11.69 10.42
C ALA A 40 -3.73 11.63 10.13
N LEU A 41 -3.01 10.70 10.75
CA LEU A 41 -1.59 10.50 10.50
C LEU A 41 -1.31 10.00 9.08
N ALA A 42 -2.13 9.07 8.57
CA ALA A 42 -2.05 8.62 7.18
C ALA A 42 -2.27 9.78 6.20
N MET A 43 -3.26 10.65 6.46
CA MET A 43 -3.53 11.85 5.66
C MET A 43 -2.37 12.84 5.71
N LEU A 44 -1.74 13.05 6.87
CA LEU A 44 -0.58 13.93 7.00
C LEU A 44 0.65 13.39 6.24
N ALA A 45 0.80 12.08 6.14
CA ALA A 45 1.89 11.44 5.39
C ALA A 45 1.67 11.49 3.87
N LEU A 46 0.41 11.50 3.41
CA LEU A 46 0.08 11.50 1.99
C LEU A 46 0.71 12.71 1.27
N GLU A 47 1.42 12.45 0.16
CA GLU A 47 2.02 13.48 -0.72
C GLU A 47 2.96 14.47 -0.01
N SER A 48 3.35 14.18 1.24
CA SER A 48 4.13 15.10 2.06
C SER A 48 5.45 14.46 2.49
N ARG A 49 6.49 14.73 1.69
CA ARG A 49 7.85 14.28 1.99
C ARG A 49 8.31 14.74 3.37
N SER A 50 8.06 16.00 3.73
CA SER A 50 8.47 16.56 5.03
C SER A 50 7.79 15.88 6.21
N ASN A 51 6.50 15.55 6.10
CA ASN A 51 5.78 14.84 7.16
C ASN A 51 6.21 13.38 7.26
N CYS A 52 6.44 12.69 6.14
CA CYS A 52 7.01 11.34 6.17
C CYS A 52 8.34 11.30 6.91
N HIS A 53 9.25 12.26 6.64
CA HIS A 53 10.52 12.35 7.37
C HIS A 53 10.32 12.59 8.88
N ARG A 54 9.32 13.40 9.26
CA ARG A 54 9.03 13.64 10.68
C ARG A 54 8.55 12.38 11.37
N ILE A 55 7.65 11.62 10.75
CA ILE A 55 7.16 10.34 11.27
C ILE A 55 8.32 9.33 11.40
N LEU A 56 9.16 9.20 10.37
CA LEU A 56 10.32 8.30 10.40
C LEU A 56 11.34 8.68 11.49
N LYS A 57 11.54 9.98 11.77
CA LYS A 57 12.41 10.45 12.87
C LYS A 57 11.91 10.03 14.26
N LEU A 58 10.63 9.74 14.41
CA LEU A 58 10.07 9.18 15.65
C LEU A 58 10.33 7.68 15.80
N LYS A 59 11.06 7.06 14.86
CA LYS A 59 11.36 5.61 14.83
C LYS A 59 10.07 4.76 14.89
N ALA A 60 9.01 5.24 14.23
CA ALA A 60 7.70 4.60 14.25
C ALA A 60 7.61 3.34 13.38
N THR A 61 8.56 3.09 12.48
CA THR A 61 8.51 2.00 11.49
C THR A 61 8.25 0.64 12.14
N GLU A 62 9.06 0.26 13.14
CA GLU A 62 8.93 -1.04 13.83
C GLU A 62 7.57 -1.17 14.53
N LYS A 63 7.15 -0.13 15.25
CA LYS A 63 5.84 -0.10 15.92
C LYS A 63 4.68 -0.23 14.93
N LEU A 64 4.78 0.44 13.78
CA LEU A 64 3.78 0.35 12.71
C LEU A 64 3.73 -1.05 12.09
N VAL A 65 4.88 -1.71 11.92
CA VAL A 65 4.91 -3.09 11.45
C VAL A 65 4.25 -4.03 12.45
N ASN A 66 4.57 -3.92 13.74
CA ASN A 66 3.95 -4.72 14.80
C ASN A 66 2.43 -4.47 14.87
N ALA A 67 1.99 -3.22 14.65
CA ALA A 67 0.58 -2.86 14.63
C ALA A 67 -0.21 -3.51 13.48
N LEU A 68 0.44 -4.12 12.47
CA LEU A 68 -0.25 -4.91 11.44
C LEU A 68 -0.88 -6.20 12.00
N GLU A 69 -0.40 -6.69 13.13
CA GLU A 69 -0.96 -7.88 13.81
C GLU A 69 -2.09 -7.52 14.77
N VAL A 70 -2.22 -6.25 15.14
CA VAL A 70 -3.27 -5.77 16.05
C VAL A 70 -4.55 -5.48 15.24
N PRO A 71 -5.66 -6.22 15.45
CA PRO A 71 -6.86 -6.12 14.61
C PRO A 71 -7.44 -4.72 14.46
N LEU A 72 -7.33 -3.90 15.51
CA LEU A 72 -7.84 -2.53 15.54
C LEU A 72 -6.91 -1.52 14.83
N LEU A 73 -5.61 -1.80 14.75
CA LEU A 73 -4.61 -0.86 14.22
C LEU A 73 -4.19 -1.18 12.79
N ARG A 74 -4.31 -2.45 12.37
CA ARG A 74 -3.73 -2.98 11.13
C ARG A 74 -4.10 -2.20 9.86
N VAL A 75 -5.33 -1.69 9.76
CA VAL A 75 -5.77 -0.91 8.60
C VAL A 75 -5.03 0.43 8.50
N ASN A 76 -4.94 1.15 9.62
CA ASN A 76 -4.28 2.44 9.66
C ASN A 76 -2.77 2.30 9.58
N ALA A 77 -2.19 1.32 10.29
CA ALA A 77 -0.79 0.99 10.19
C ALA A 77 -0.37 0.72 8.74
N ALA A 78 -1.14 -0.10 8.02
CA ALA A 78 -0.86 -0.40 6.62
C ALA A 78 -0.90 0.84 5.71
N ARG A 79 -1.89 1.72 5.90
CA ARG A 79 -2.00 2.98 5.16
C ARG A 79 -0.85 3.94 5.44
N ILE A 80 -0.46 4.08 6.70
CA ILE A 80 0.67 4.93 7.10
C ILE A 80 1.95 4.38 6.48
N LEU A 81 2.24 3.08 6.63
CA LEU A 81 3.43 2.45 6.06
C LEU A 81 3.48 2.60 4.53
N ARG A 82 2.35 2.39 3.84
CA ARG A 82 2.25 2.61 2.38
C ARG A 82 2.63 4.04 2.03
N ASN A 83 2.08 5.03 2.73
CA ASN A 83 2.36 6.45 2.45
C ASN A 83 3.82 6.80 2.73
N LEU A 84 4.39 6.29 3.83
CA LEU A 84 5.82 6.48 4.12
C LEU A 84 6.69 5.88 3.01
N CYS A 85 6.37 4.68 2.52
CA CYS A 85 7.09 4.04 1.43
C CYS A 85 6.99 4.84 0.12
N THR A 86 5.82 5.39 -0.19
CA THR A 86 5.56 6.12 -1.43
C THR A 86 6.15 7.54 -1.43
N TYR A 87 6.02 8.28 -0.32
CA TYR A 87 6.23 9.73 -0.31
C TYR A 87 7.49 10.21 0.42
N SER A 88 8.28 9.33 1.06
CA SER A 88 9.52 9.74 1.75
C SER A 88 10.66 10.15 0.78
N GLY A 89 10.65 9.63 -0.45
CA GLY A 89 11.76 9.78 -1.40
C GLY A 89 12.96 8.87 -1.10
N GLY A 90 13.94 8.83 -2.01
CA GLY A 90 15.05 7.87 -1.98
C GLY A 90 15.96 7.94 -0.75
N ASP A 91 16.10 9.12 -0.14
CA ASP A 91 17.01 9.36 1.00
C ASP A 91 16.57 8.64 2.29
N CYS A 92 15.37 8.05 2.32
CA CYS A 92 14.83 7.33 3.48
C CYS A 92 14.93 5.80 3.36
N PHE A 93 15.64 5.28 2.36
CA PHE A 93 15.76 3.84 2.12
C PHE A 93 16.18 3.06 3.38
N THR A 94 17.20 3.56 4.11
CA THR A 94 17.71 2.90 5.32
C THR A 94 16.68 2.87 6.45
N GLN A 95 15.94 3.96 6.67
CA GLN A 95 14.90 4.06 7.70
C GLN A 95 13.67 3.21 7.37
N LEU A 96 13.39 3.03 6.07
CA LEU A 96 12.27 2.25 5.57
C LEU A 96 12.61 0.78 5.35
N ARG A 97 13.89 0.38 5.33
CA ARG A 97 14.28 -1.02 5.16
C ARG A 97 13.61 -1.94 6.19
N GLY A 98 13.37 -1.45 7.41
CA GLY A 98 12.63 -2.19 8.43
C GLY A 98 11.19 -2.59 8.04
N VAL A 99 10.56 -1.90 7.06
CA VAL A 99 9.21 -2.26 6.59
C VAL A 99 9.17 -3.64 5.93
N THR A 100 10.32 -4.14 5.47
CA THR A 100 10.45 -5.45 4.83
C THR A 100 10.06 -6.60 5.76
N THR A 101 10.15 -6.41 7.08
CA THR A 101 9.71 -7.41 8.06
C THR A 101 8.19 -7.57 8.12
N ALA A 102 7.42 -6.66 7.53
CA ALA A 102 5.97 -6.79 7.40
C ALA A 102 5.54 -7.78 6.32
N ALA A 103 6.42 -8.16 5.39
CA ALA A 103 6.04 -8.95 4.23
C ALA A 103 5.31 -10.27 4.56
N PRO A 104 5.75 -11.09 5.54
CA PRO A 104 5.05 -12.31 5.91
C PRO A 104 3.60 -12.04 6.34
N THR A 105 3.42 -11.09 7.27
CA THR A 105 2.11 -10.69 7.79
C THR A 105 1.22 -10.16 6.66
N VAL A 106 1.76 -9.31 5.78
CA VAL A 106 1.03 -8.75 4.65
C VAL A 106 0.60 -9.83 3.67
N LEU A 107 1.51 -10.72 3.26
CA LEU A 107 1.21 -11.83 2.34
C LEU A 107 0.12 -12.74 2.90
N LYS A 108 0.26 -13.18 4.14
CA LYS A 108 -0.74 -14.01 4.83
C LYS A 108 -2.10 -13.32 4.86
N THR A 109 -2.13 -12.02 5.19
CA THR A 109 -3.37 -11.24 5.28
C THR A 109 -4.05 -11.08 3.91
N ILE A 110 -3.29 -10.89 2.82
CA ILE A 110 -3.86 -10.82 1.46
C ILE A 110 -4.60 -12.11 1.10
N MET A 111 -4.07 -13.26 1.52
CA MET A 111 -4.62 -14.57 1.20
C MET A 111 -5.79 -14.99 2.09
N SER A 112 -5.86 -14.49 3.34
CA SER A 112 -6.86 -14.93 4.33
C SER A 112 -8.00 -13.96 4.58
N GLU A 113 -7.82 -12.68 4.27
CA GLU A 113 -8.80 -11.62 4.57
C GLU A 113 -9.42 -11.05 3.29
N GLU A 114 -10.55 -10.36 3.43
CA GLU A 114 -11.28 -9.77 2.31
C GLU A 114 -11.56 -8.27 2.51
N ASN A 115 -12.18 -7.64 1.50
CA ASN A 115 -12.70 -6.30 1.57
C ASN A 115 -11.63 -5.25 1.91
N LYS A 116 -11.91 -4.38 2.88
CA LYS A 116 -11.10 -3.22 3.22
C LYS A 116 -9.68 -3.60 3.64
N LEU A 117 -9.54 -4.69 4.39
CA LEU A 117 -8.23 -5.11 4.86
C LEU A 117 -7.39 -5.68 3.73
N GLN A 118 -7.99 -6.49 2.86
CA GLN A 118 -7.31 -7.00 1.67
C GLN A 118 -6.85 -5.85 0.77
N GLU A 119 -7.69 -4.82 0.54
CA GLU A 119 -7.33 -3.61 -0.20
C GLU A 119 -6.07 -2.94 0.36
N VAL A 120 -6.05 -2.65 1.66
CA VAL A 120 -4.91 -1.94 2.24
C VAL A 120 -3.64 -2.77 2.28
N MET A 121 -3.74 -4.10 2.47
CA MET A 121 -2.58 -4.98 2.50
C MET A 121 -1.98 -5.21 1.12
N VAL A 122 -2.79 -5.37 0.08
CA VAL A 122 -2.28 -5.42 -1.32
C VAL A 122 -1.58 -4.10 -1.65
N GLY A 123 -2.18 -2.96 -1.27
CA GLY A 123 -1.58 -1.64 -1.48
C GLY A 123 -0.25 -1.45 -0.73
N LEU A 124 -0.12 -2.01 0.47
CA LEU A 124 1.12 -2.00 1.23
C LEU A 124 2.18 -2.91 0.59
N ALA A 125 1.82 -4.15 0.22
CA ALA A 125 2.72 -5.11 -0.44
C ALA A 125 3.37 -4.50 -1.69
N ALA A 126 2.58 -3.83 -2.52
CA ALA A 126 3.06 -3.15 -3.74
C ALA A 126 4.17 -2.10 -3.48
N GLN A 127 4.33 -1.64 -2.24
CA GLN A 127 5.40 -0.73 -1.84
C GLN A 127 6.51 -1.41 -1.03
N VAL A 128 6.17 -2.29 -0.08
CA VAL A 128 7.13 -2.97 0.81
C VAL A 128 8.19 -3.72 0.02
N PHE A 129 7.76 -4.47 -1.01
CA PHE A 129 8.69 -5.28 -1.78
C PHE A 129 9.68 -4.47 -2.64
N LYS A 130 9.46 -3.17 -2.85
CA LYS A 130 10.42 -2.29 -3.51
C LYS A 130 11.68 -2.02 -2.66
N PHE A 131 11.63 -2.36 -1.37
CA PHE A 131 12.76 -2.27 -0.45
C PHE A 131 13.55 -3.58 -0.33
N MET A 132 13.23 -4.57 -1.16
CA MET A 132 13.92 -5.86 -1.24
C MET A 132 14.50 -6.08 -2.63
N THR A 133 15.58 -6.84 -2.68
CA THR A 133 16.04 -7.49 -3.90
C THR A 133 15.17 -8.69 -4.24
N SER A 134 15.20 -9.14 -5.50
CA SER A 134 14.51 -10.36 -5.96
C SER A 134 14.92 -11.61 -5.14
N LYS A 135 16.19 -11.65 -4.69
CA LYS A 135 16.69 -12.73 -3.83
C LYS A 135 16.11 -12.65 -2.41
N GLU A 136 16.09 -11.46 -1.80
CA GLU A 136 15.50 -11.27 -0.47
C GLU A 136 14.01 -11.60 -0.47
N SER A 137 13.26 -11.21 -1.51
CA SER A 137 11.84 -11.54 -1.60
C SER A 137 11.60 -13.04 -1.77
N SER A 138 12.37 -13.74 -2.62
CA SER A 138 12.28 -15.20 -2.75
C SER A 138 12.49 -15.93 -1.43
N ILE A 139 13.46 -15.50 -0.62
CA ILE A 139 13.72 -16.11 0.71
C ILE A 139 12.50 -15.99 1.63
N ILE A 140 11.77 -14.88 1.58
CA ILE A 140 10.56 -14.68 2.40
C ILE A 140 9.47 -15.65 2.00
N PHE A 141 9.19 -15.78 0.69
CA PHE A 141 8.23 -16.78 0.19
C PHE A 141 8.63 -18.20 0.63
N GLU A 142 9.90 -18.57 0.51
CA GLU A 142 10.40 -19.88 0.93
C GLU A 142 10.28 -20.12 2.45
N THR A 143 10.63 -19.13 3.27
CA THR A 143 10.69 -19.27 4.74
C THR A 143 9.31 -19.35 5.37
N ASP A 144 8.34 -18.61 4.84
CA ASP A 144 6.98 -18.58 5.37
C ASP A 144 6.06 -19.64 4.75
N GLY A 145 6.59 -20.48 3.85
CA GLY A 145 5.84 -21.52 3.16
C GLY A 145 4.76 -20.96 2.21
N ILE A 146 4.85 -19.68 1.84
CA ILE A 146 3.94 -19.02 0.91
C ILE A 146 4.55 -19.11 -0.47
N GLN A 147 3.86 -19.70 -1.44
CA GLN A 147 4.39 -19.75 -2.81
C GLN A 147 4.05 -18.48 -3.58
N GLU A 148 4.96 -18.01 -4.44
CA GLU A 148 4.67 -16.88 -5.36
C GLU A 148 3.44 -17.18 -6.23
N ALA A 149 3.24 -18.45 -6.61
CA ALA A 149 2.08 -18.91 -7.34
C ALA A 149 0.75 -18.76 -6.58
N GLU A 150 0.77 -18.89 -5.25
CA GLU A 150 -0.41 -18.69 -4.40
C GLU A 150 -0.78 -17.22 -4.34
N LEU A 151 0.21 -16.33 -4.18
CA LEU A 151 -0.03 -14.89 -4.26
C LEU A 151 -0.56 -14.49 -5.64
N ALA A 152 0.08 -14.94 -6.73
CA ALA A 152 -0.36 -14.64 -8.08
C ALA A 152 -1.81 -15.09 -8.32
N ARG A 153 -2.17 -16.30 -7.85
CA ARG A 153 -3.54 -16.80 -7.90
C ARG A 153 -4.50 -15.91 -7.11
N ALA A 154 -4.14 -15.53 -5.89
CA ALA A 154 -4.98 -14.64 -5.07
C ALA A 154 -5.23 -13.30 -5.78
N LEU A 155 -4.21 -12.71 -6.39
CA LEU A 155 -4.33 -11.46 -7.15
C LEU A 155 -5.29 -11.57 -8.33
N VAL A 156 -5.17 -12.62 -9.14
CA VAL A 156 -6.10 -12.87 -10.25
C VAL A 156 -7.53 -13.08 -9.75
N GLN A 157 -7.71 -13.82 -8.64
CA GLN A 157 -9.04 -14.03 -8.05
C GLN A 157 -9.65 -12.73 -7.50
N ILE A 158 -8.83 -11.81 -6.98
CA ILE A 158 -9.29 -10.49 -6.56
C ILE A 158 -9.83 -9.71 -7.76
N LEU A 159 -9.16 -9.71 -8.91
CA LEU A 159 -9.68 -9.03 -10.12
C LEU A 159 -10.98 -9.69 -10.60
N LYS A 160 -11.01 -11.03 -10.66
CA LYS A 160 -12.23 -11.82 -11.01
C LYS A 160 -13.43 -11.47 -10.17
N LYS A 161 -13.22 -11.26 -8.86
CA LYS A 161 -14.28 -10.89 -7.92
C LYS A 161 -14.74 -9.43 -8.08
N HIS A 162 -13.86 -8.56 -8.56
CA HIS A 162 -14.10 -7.12 -8.65
C HIS A 162 -14.13 -6.63 -10.11
N GLN A 163 -14.93 -7.27 -10.96
CA GLN A 163 -15.07 -6.87 -12.37
C GLN A 163 -15.52 -5.42 -12.58
N TYR A 164 -16.16 -4.79 -11.59
CA TYR A 164 -16.49 -3.36 -11.62
C TYR A 164 -15.90 -2.60 -10.43
N PRO A 165 -15.62 -1.28 -10.57
CA PRO A 165 -15.12 -0.46 -9.48
C PRO A 165 -16.07 -0.50 -8.28
N SER A 166 -15.53 -0.63 -7.08
CA SER A 166 -16.32 -0.67 -5.84
C SER A 166 -16.06 0.56 -4.99
N ILE A 167 -17.11 1.30 -4.65
CA ILE A 167 -17.03 2.46 -3.73
C ILE A 167 -16.51 2.05 -2.36
N LYS A 168 -16.74 0.80 -1.93
CA LYS A 168 -16.28 0.31 -0.62
C LYS A 168 -14.77 0.09 -0.59
N ILE A 169 -14.15 -0.27 -1.71
CA ILE A 169 -12.72 -0.63 -1.84
C ILE A 169 -12.15 -0.12 -3.17
N PRO A 170 -12.15 1.21 -3.40
CA PRO A 170 -11.94 1.81 -4.70
C PRO A 170 -10.54 1.58 -5.30
N ARG A 171 -9.56 1.16 -4.50
CA ARG A 171 -8.17 1.00 -4.97
C ARG A 171 -7.75 -0.45 -5.13
N ILE A 172 -8.62 -1.43 -4.86
CA ILE A 172 -8.25 -2.84 -4.82
C ILE A 172 -7.63 -3.31 -6.14
N ARG A 173 -8.29 -3.06 -7.27
CA ARG A 173 -7.82 -3.50 -8.60
C ARG A 173 -6.50 -2.84 -8.97
N ARG A 174 -6.42 -1.53 -8.74
CA ARG A 174 -5.19 -0.77 -8.94
C ARG A 174 -4.01 -1.38 -8.19
N PHE A 175 -4.17 -1.62 -6.89
CA PHE A 175 -3.11 -2.16 -6.06
C PHE A 175 -2.74 -3.59 -6.45
N VAL A 176 -3.72 -4.39 -6.89
CA VAL A 176 -3.44 -5.72 -7.45
C VAL A 176 -2.55 -5.61 -8.68
N ILE A 177 -2.86 -4.71 -9.62
CA ILE A 177 -2.06 -4.53 -10.84
C ILE A 177 -0.66 -4.00 -10.49
N GLU A 178 -0.54 -3.05 -9.56
CA GLU A 178 0.76 -2.55 -9.09
C GLU A 178 1.64 -3.68 -8.50
N LEU A 179 1.04 -4.57 -7.70
CA LEU A 179 1.76 -5.70 -7.12
C LEU A 179 2.10 -6.76 -8.18
N ALA A 180 1.20 -7.06 -9.11
CA ALA A 180 1.45 -8.00 -10.20
C ALA A 180 2.60 -7.52 -11.11
N ILE A 181 2.64 -6.23 -11.45
CA ILE A 181 3.76 -5.62 -12.20
C ILE A 181 5.06 -5.83 -11.44
N TRP A 182 5.09 -5.58 -10.12
CA TRP A 182 6.29 -5.82 -9.32
C TRP A 182 6.73 -7.28 -9.37
N MET A 183 5.80 -8.24 -9.24
CA MET A 183 6.10 -9.67 -9.31
C MET A 183 6.68 -10.10 -10.65
N MET A 184 6.27 -9.47 -11.75
CA MET A 184 6.69 -9.84 -13.12
C MET A 184 8.02 -9.21 -13.55
N ARG A 185 8.34 -7.98 -13.11
CA ARG A 185 9.44 -7.16 -13.67
C ARG A 185 10.81 -7.86 -13.77
N ASP A 186 11.13 -8.77 -12.85
CA ASP A 186 12.44 -9.43 -12.79
C ASP A 186 12.33 -10.96 -12.64
N LYS A 187 11.15 -11.55 -12.93
CA LYS A 187 10.90 -12.99 -12.73
C LYS A 187 10.01 -13.58 -13.83
N GLU A 188 10.66 -14.20 -14.81
CA GLU A 188 10.01 -14.94 -15.91
C GLU A 188 9.01 -15.99 -15.43
N THR A 189 9.34 -16.69 -14.35
CA THR A 189 8.45 -17.69 -13.74
C THR A 189 7.11 -17.09 -13.33
N ASN A 190 7.11 -15.85 -12.81
CA ASN A 190 5.89 -15.16 -12.42
C ASN A 190 5.07 -14.72 -13.64
N ILE A 191 5.73 -14.29 -14.73
CA ILE A 191 5.06 -13.97 -16.01
C ILE A 191 4.27 -15.19 -16.50
N GLN A 192 4.92 -16.35 -16.59
CA GLN A 192 4.26 -17.59 -17.05
C GLN A 192 3.13 -18.06 -16.11
N ILE A 193 3.30 -17.86 -14.80
CA ILE A 193 2.23 -18.13 -13.81
C ILE A 193 1.03 -17.22 -14.08
N PHE A 194 1.22 -15.91 -14.25
CA PHE A 194 0.11 -14.99 -14.50
C PHE A 194 -0.60 -15.27 -15.83
N LYS A 195 0.15 -15.59 -16.90
CA LYS A 195 -0.43 -16.07 -18.17
C LYS A 195 -1.35 -17.28 -17.95
N THR A 196 -0.82 -18.31 -17.29
CA THR A 196 -1.56 -19.56 -17.02
C THR A 196 -2.82 -19.33 -16.18
N LEU A 197 -2.81 -18.35 -15.29
CA LEU A 197 -3.94 -18.00 -14.43
C LEU A 197 -5.02 -17.15 -15.14
N GLY A 198 -4.75 -16.68 -16.37
CA GLY A 198 -5.63 -15.82 -17.16
C GLY A 198 -5.59 -14.36 -16.74
N MET A 199 -4.40 -13.83 -16.40
CA MET A 199 -4.25 -12.41 -16.00
C MET A 199 -4.59 -11.44 -17.14
N GLU A 200 -4.33 -11.82 -18.40
CA GLU A 200 -4.62 -10.99 -19.59
C GLU A 200 -6.12 -10.68 -19.69
N ASP A 201 -6.96 -11.70 -19.58
CA ASP A 201 -8.43 -11.55 -19.59
C ASP A 201 -8.91 -10.60 -18.49
N GLU A 202 -8.36 -10.73 -17.28
CA GLU A 202 -8.72 -9.86 -16.16
C GLU A 202 -8.27 -8.42 -16.39
N LEU A 203 -7.09 -8.21 -16.96
CA LEU A 203 -6.57 -6.87 -17.30
C LEU A 203 -7.41 -6.19 -18.38
N GLU A 204 -7.86 -6.94 -19.40
CA GLU A 204 -8.80 -6.45 -20.41
C GLU A 204 -10.12 -6.01 -19.76
N GLN A 205 -10.69 -6.86 -18.90
CA GLN A 205 -11.91 -6.53 -18.15
C GLN A 205 -11.75 -5.27 -17.28
N VAL A 206 -10.59 -5.07 -16.63
CA VAL A 206 -10.34 -3.83 -15.88
C VAL A 206 -10.28 -2.62 -16.83
N SER A 207 -9.65 -2.75 -18.00
CA SER A 207 -9.57 -1.67 -18.99
C SER A 207 -10.94 -1.27 -19.52
N GLU A 208 -11.85 -2.22 -19.70
CA GLU A 208 -13.21 -1.96 -20.18
C GLU A 208 -14.12 -1.32 -19.13
N THR A 209 -13.90 -1.64 -17.84
CA THR A 209 -14.83 -1.30 -16.74
C THR A 209 -14.31 -0.21 -15.80
N THR A 210 -13.10 0.31 -16.02
CA THR A 210 -12.50 1.33 -15.17
C THR A 210 -13.35 2.60 -15.09
N SER A 211 -13.33 3.27 -13.93
CA SER A 211 -13.97 4.58 -13.76
C SER A 211 -13.08 5.59 -13.06
N GLU A 212 -13.53 6.86 -13.05
CA GLU A 212 -12.81 7.95 -12.37
C GLU A 212 -12.57 7.66 -10.88
N LEU A 213 -13.42 6.83 -10.25
CA LEU A 213 -13.25 6.40 -8.87
C LEU A 213 -11.84 5.84 -8.60
N GLU A 214 -11.29 5.06 -9.52
CA GLU A 214 -9.99 4.39 -9.32
C GLU A 214 -8.80 5.31 -9.59
N SER A 215 -9.07 6.56 -9.99
CA SER A 215 -8.06 7.59 -10.18
C SER A 215 -7.68 8.29 -8.87
N PHE A 216 -8.44 8.09 -7.78
CA PHE A 216 -8.22 8.78 -6.51
C PHE A 216 -7.65 7.87 -5.41
N ASP A 217 -6.69 8.39 -4.65
CA ASP A 217 -6.09 7.71 -3.50
C ASP A 217 -6.87 7.99 -2.19
N ILE A 218 -7.43 9.20 -2.06
CA ILE A 218 -8.19 9.66 -0.90
C ILE A 218 -9.55 10.20 -1.30
N PHE A 219 -10.54 9.90 -0.47
CA PHE A 219 -11.91 10.40 -0.55
C PHE A 219 -12.30 11.13 0.72
N SER A 220 -13.10 12.19 0.57
CA SER A 220 -13.86 12.83 1.64
C SER A 220 -15.35 12.70 1.31
N GLY A 221 -15.99 11.67 1.86
CA GLY A 221 -17.34 11.28 1.43
C GLY A 221 -17.34 10.82 -0.03
N ALA A 222 -18.13 11.47 -0.87
CA ALA A 222 -18.19 11.18 -2.32
C ALA A 222 -17.15 11.95 -3.15
N VAL A 223 -16.36 12.84 -2.53
CA VAL A 223 -15.41 13.71 -3.24
C VAL A 223 -14.01 13.10 -3.21
N GLY A 224 -13.42 12.87 -4.39
CA GLY A 224 -12.01 12.48 -4.51
C GLY A 224 -11.08 13.67 -4.24
N MET A 225 -10.11 13.50 -3.34
CA MET A 225 -9.25 14.59 -2.82
C MET A 225 -7.84 14.58 -3.42
N SER A 226 -7.27 13.40 -3.63
CA SER A 226 -5.92 13.21 -4.17
C SER A 226 -5.98 12.21 -5.30
N ARG A 227 -5.33 12.52 -6.43
CA ARG A 227 -5.28 11.67 -7.62
C ARG A 227 -3.96 10.93 -7.68
N HIS A 228 -4.01 9.69 -8.13
CA HIS A 228 -2.80 8.96 -8.50
C HIS A 228 -2.10 9.65 -9.67
N SER A 229 -0.77 9.71 -9.62
CA SER A 229 0.05 10.31 -10.69
C SER A 229 -0.02 9.50 -12.00
N THR A 230 -0.20 8.19 -11.89
CA THR A 230 -0.33 7.27 -13.03
C THR A 230 -1.79 6.92 -13.23
N THR A 231 -2.23 6.67 -14.46
CA THR A 231 -3.61 6.18 -14.72
C THR A 231 -3.67 4.67 -14.55
N ILE A 232 -4.85 4.12 -14.25
CA ILE A 232 -5.03 2.66 -14.23
C ILE A 232 -4.81 2.04 -15.61
N HIS A 233 -5.21 2.72 -16.69
CA HIS A 233 -4.90 2.32 -18.06
C HIS A 233 -3.39 2.16 -18.30
N SER A 234 -2.56 3.09 -17.80
CA SER A 234 -1.09 2.98 -17.92
C SER A 234 -0.53 1.80 -17.13
N LEU A 235 -1.12 1.48 -15.98
CA LEU A 235 -0.76 0.27 -15.22
C LEU A 235 -1.15 -1.00 -15.99
N VAL A 236 -2.37 -1.05 -16.54
CA VAL A 236 -2.84 -2.18 -17.37
C VAL A 236 -1.91 -2.37 -18.58
N GLU A 237 -1.62 -1.30 -19.32
CA GLU A 237 -0.71 -1.36 -20.48
C GLU A 237 0.69 -1.87 -20.08
N THR A 238 1.21 -1.43 -18.93
CA THR A 238 2.50 -1.92 -18.41
C THR A 238 2.44 -3.41 -18.10
N ALA A 239 1.35 -3.88 -17.48
CA ALA A 239 1.17 -5.28 -17.15
C ALA A 239 0.99 -6.15 -18.41
N MET A 240 0.22 -5.69 -19.40
CA MET A 240 0.04 -6.38 -20.67
C MET A 240 1.37 -6.52 -21.42
N LYS A 241 2.19 -5.47 -21.49
CA LYS A 241 3.53 -5.55 -22.11
C LYS A 241 4.43 -6.58 -21.45
N LEU A 242 4.40 -6.68 -20.12
CA LEU A 242 5.15 -7.70 -19.38
C LEU A 242 4.67 -9.12 -19.68
N LEU A 243 3.40 -9.29 -20.08
CA LEU A 243 2.84 -10.57 -20.49
C LEU A 243 3.12 -10.86 -21.97
N GLU A 244 3.17 -9.85 -22.85
CA GLU A 244 3.55 -10.05 -24.26
C GLU A 244 5.04 -10.44 -24.41
N ASP A 245 5.90 -9.88 -23.57
CA ASP A 245 7.33 -10.18 -23.57
C ASP A 245 7.61 -11.60 -23.05
N LYS A 246 7.85 -12.53 -24.00
CA LYS A 246 8.32 -13.93 -23.89
C LYS A 246 7.24 -15.02 -23.75
#